data_AF-A0A847YVK0-F1
#
_entry.id   AF-A0A847YVK0-F1
#
_cell.length_a   1.000
_cell.length_b   1.000
_cell.length_c   1.000
_cell.angle_alpha   90.00
_cell.angle_beta   90.00
_cell.angle_gamma   90.00
#
_symmetry.space_group_name_H-M   'P 1'
#
loop_
_entity.id
_entity.type
_entity.pdbx_description
1 polymer ?
#
loop_
_entity_poly.entity_id
_entity_poly.type
_entity_poly.pdbx_seq_one_letter_code
_entity_poly.pdbx_strand_id
1 'polypeptide(L)'
;MKKGLSVVAVGMLVLSLLLSVQSSAKAVMIEPPSPPDPYVTPVSGDMEFITELLPVQQFPGAQEYNQMLVPVGFPLGEAQFLDTGVVVSGMDSGTATACFYFTGAESGWGGKVGVWNGTKWVLLATTIKNLEESPNSLACAPITGNGTYVFIRYVADTSLLPQCNFGWSLSTDSYEGGTYFYAHLHNLPDGTLATLTFLNAVPLSNYYGFDGTTSEEVGNYVPGDADFYDATFETEGPVLVTLRVTAGGCTADLQINVGTELIELPEG
;
A
#
# COMPACT_ATOMS: atom_id res chain seq x y z
N MET A 1 -28.33 -7.08 -58.75
CA MET A 1 -27.33 -7.79 -57.92
C MET A 1 -26.14 -6.90 -57.47
N LYS A 2 -26.22 -5.56 -57.49
CA LYS A 2 -25.11 -4.67 -57.07
C LYS A 2 -25.19 -4.17 -55.61
N LYS A 3 -26.34 -4.26 -54.95
CA LYS A 3 -26.53 -3.77 -53.57
C LYS A 3 -26.14 -4.78 -52.48
N GLY A 4 -26.11 -6.07 -52.79
CA GLY A 4 -25.74 -7.12 -51.82
C GLY A 4 -24.23 -7.22 -51.55
N LEU A 5 -23.40 -6.87 -52.54
CA LEU A 5 -21.93 -6.99 -52.41
C LEU A 5 -21.33 -5.92 -51.48
N SER A 6 -21.98 -4.76 -51.35
CA SER A 6 -21.49 -3.64 -50.53
C SER A 6 -21.72 -3.84 -49.03
N VAL A 7 -22.81 -4.51 -48.64
CA VAL A 7 -23.15 -4.73 -47.22
C VAL A 7 -22.22 -5.79 -46.60
N VAL A 8 -21.85 -6.81 -47.39
CA VAL A 8 -20.92 -7.85 -46.95
C VAL A 8 -19.50 -7.31 -46.76
N ALA A 9 -19.04 -6.42 -47.65
CA ALA A 9 -17.71 -5.82 -47.55
C ALA A 9 -17.57 -4.88 -46.34
N VAL A 10 -18.61 -4.09 -46.02
CA VAL A 10 -18.60 -3.21 -44.84
C VAL A 10 -18.72 -4.02 -43.55
N GLY A 11 -19.56 -5.05 -43.52
CA GLY A 11 -19.68 -5.94 -42.36
C GLY A 11 -18.37 -6.65 -42.02
N MET A 12 -17.61 -7.08 -43.03
CA MET A 12 -16.34 -7.78 -42.83
C MET A 12 -15.23 -6.82 -42.34
N LEU A 13 -15.27 -5.54 -42.73
CA LEU A 13 -14.32 -4.52 -42.28
C LEU A 13 -14.60 -4.05 -40.84
N VAL A 14 -15.87 -3.99 -40.43
CA VAL A 14 -16.24 -3.66 -39.04
C VAL A 14 -15.91 -4.82 -38.11
N LEU A 15 -16.11 -6.07 -38.56
CA LEU A 15 -15.78 -7.26 -37.78
C LEU A 15 -14.26 -7.46 -37.62
N SER A 16 -13.45 -7.09 -38.61
CA SER A 16 -11.99 -7.14 -38.48
C SER A 16 -11.43 -6.04 -37.57
N LEU A 17 -12.09 -4.88 -37.49
CA LEU A 17 -11.72 -3.81 -36.56
C LEU A 17 -12.11 -4.14 -35.11
N LEU A 18 -13.22 -4.84 -34.89
CA LEU A 18 -13.66 -5.27 -33.55
C LEU A 18 -12.78 -6.38 -32.96
N LEU A 19 -12.06 -7.13 -33.79
CA LEU A 19 -11.16 -8.20 -33.35
C LEU A 19 -9.71 -7.75 -33.15
N SER A 20 -9.34 -6.51 -33.50
CA SER A 20 -7.95 -6.02 -33.39
C SER A 20 -7.61 -5.31 -32.07
N VAL A 21 -8.57 -5.14 -31.15
CA VAL A 21 -8.39 -4.49 -29.85
C VAL A 21 -8.44 -5.52 -28.70
N GLN A 22 -7.48 -6.43 -28.70
CA GLN A 22 -7.12 -7.19 -27.49
C GLN A 22 -5.60 -7.16 -27.30
N SER A 23 -5.01 -5.96 -27.31
CA SER A 23 -3.74 -5.77 -26.63
C SER A 23 -4.05 -5.67 -25.14
N SER A 24 -3.95 -6.78 -24.42
CA SER A 24 -3.86 -6.75 -22.96
C SER A 24 -2.58 -5.98 -22.64
N ALA A 25 -2.69 -4.68 -22.38
CA ALA A 25 -1.63 -3.93 -21.75
C ALA A 25 -1.47 -4.56 -20.36
N LYS A 26 -0.53 -5.49 -20.23
CA LYS A 26 -0.01 -5.81 -18.91
C LYS A 26 0.65 -4.53 -18.43
N ALA A 27 0.03 -3.84 -17.48
CA ALA A 27 0.72 -2.88 -16.66
C ALA A 27 1.97 -3.61 -16.15
N VAL A 28 3.14 -3.16 -16.61
CA VAL A 28 4.40 -3.53 -15.98
C VAL A 28 4.29 -2.85 -14.62
N MET A 29 4.00 -3.63 -13.57
CA MET A 29 4.24 -3.14 -12.23
C MET A 29 5.73 -2.77 -12.21
N ILE A 30 6.00 -1.47 -12.17
CA ILE A 30 7.33 -0.98 -11.84
C ILE A 30 7.44 -1.32 -10.35
N GLU A 31 7.91 -2.54 -10.04
CA GLU A 31 8.32 -2.84 -8.67
C GLU A 31 9.31 -1.73 -8.28
N PRO A 32 9.09 -1.05 -7.14
CA PRO A 32 10.08 -0.12 -6.63
C PRO A 32 11.44 -0.83 -6.64
N PRO A 33 12.54 -0.16 -7.00
CA PRO A 33 13.84 -0.80 -7.05
C PRO A 33 14.10 -1.49 -5.72
N SER A 34 14.20 -2.83 -5.75
CA SER A 34 14.48 -3.62 -4.56
C SER A 34 15.75 -3.08 -3.90
N PRO A 35 15.77 -2.89 -2.57
CA PRO A 35 16.99 -2.51 -1.88
C PRO A 35 18.11 -3.52 -2.20
N PRO A 36 19.38 -3.08 -2.19
CA PRO A 36 20.50 -3.98 -2.41
C PRO A 36 20.50 -5.16 -1.43
N ASP A 37 21.05 -6.28 -1.87
CA ASP A 37 21.14 -7.49 -1.05
C ASP A 37 21.90 -7.24 0.26
N PRO A 38 21.48 -7.89 1.37
CA PRO A 38 22.21 -7.82 2.62
C PRO A 38 23.59 -8.46 2.48
N TYR A 39 24.53 -8.00 3.29
CA TYR A 39 25.90 -8.51 3.27
C TYR A 39 26.46 -8.66 4.68
N VAL A 40 27.49 -9.51 4.81
CA VAL A 40 28.19 -9.75 6.06
C VAL A 40 29.68 -9.51 5.85
N THR A 41 30.29 -8.70 6.72
CA THR A 41 31.72 -8.39 6.67
C THR A 41 32.42 -8.82 7.96
N PRO A 42 33.59 -9.50 7.89
CA PRO A 42 34.39 -9.77 9.08
C PRO A 42 34.89 -8.46 9.71
N VAL A 43 34.85 -8.36 11.05
CA VAL A 43 35.33 -7.18 11.79
C VAL A 43 36.75 -7.40 12.33
N SER A 44 37.10 -8.64 12.69
CA SER A 44 38.42 -8.95 13.23
C SER A 44 38.84 -10.40 12.94
N GLY A 45 40.11 -10.59 12.56
CA GLY A 45 40.74 -11.89 12.31
C GLY A 45 40.62 -12.38 10.86
N ASP A 46 41.39 -13.41 10.52
CA ASP A 46 41.30 -14.15 9.24
C ASP A 46 40.12 -15.13 9.29
N MET A 47 38.93 -14.63 9.61
CA MET A 47 37.74 -15.45 9.76
C MET A 47 37.19 -15.81 8.38
N GLU A 48 37.00 -17.10 8.14
CA GLU A 48 36.30 -17.62 6.97
C GLU A 48 34.90 -18.06 7.38
N PHE A 49 33.89 -17.62 6.62
CA PHE A 49 32.50 -18.07 6.76
C PHE A 49 31.81 -17.97 5.40
N ILE A 50 30.69 -18.67 5.27
CA ILE A 50 29.86 -18.69 4.07
C ILE A 50 28.57 -17.93 4.38
N THR A 51 28.17 -17.07 3.44
CA THR A 51 26.90 -16.36 3.45
C THR A 51 26.01 -16.85 2.32
N GLU A 52 24.74 -17.11 2.63
CA GLU A 52 23.71 -17.43 1.64
C GLU A 52 22.52 -16.48 1.82
N LEU A 53 21.95 -15.98 0.71
CA LEU A 53 20.75 -15.17 0.75
C LEU A 53 19.53 -16.06 1.01
N LEU A 54 18.69 -15.64 1.95
CA LEU A 54 17.46 -16.34 2.28
C LEU A 54 16.27 -15.46 1.85
N PRO A 55 15.36 -15.92 0.98
CA PRO A 55 14.16 -15.16 0.66
C PRO A 55 13.16 -15.19 1.83
N VAL A 56 12.37 -14.12 2.00
CA VAL A 56 11.41 -13.97 3.10
C VAL A 56 10.43 -15.13 3.27
N GLN A 57 10.06 -15.81 2.17
CA GLN A 57 9.15 -16.98 2.20
C GLN A 57 9.75 -18.18 2.94
N GLN A 58 11.07 -18.19 3.15
CA GLN A 58 11.79 -19.25 3.85
C GLN A 58 12.19 -18.85 5.28
N PHE A 59 11.76 -17.67 5.75
CA PHE A 59 12.14 -17.22 7.09
C PHE A 59 11.49 -18.09 8.17
N PRO A 60 12.28 -18.54 9.17
CA PRO A 60 11.73 -19.28 10.29
C PRO A 60 10.82 -18.39 11.13
N GLY A 61 9.72 -18.95 11.63
CA GLY A 61 8.78 -18.16 12.44
C GLY A 61 8.17 -16.98 11.68
N ALA A 62 7.91 -17.13 10.38
CA ALA A 62 7.03 -16.24 9.63
C ALA A 62 5.56 -16.65 9.80
N GLN A 63 4.68 -15.66 9.91
CA GLN A 63 3.22 -15.83 9.90
C GLN A 63 2.60 -14.94 8.83
N GLU A 64 1.51 -15.39 8.23
CA GLU A 64 0.74 -14.56 7.30
C GLU A 64 -0.22 -13.65 8.07
N TYR A 65 -0.18 -12.35 7.78
CA TYR A 65 -1.10 -11.36 8.31
C TYR A 65 -1.35 -10.28 7.26
N ASN A 66 -2.61 -10.08 6.87
CA ASN A 66 -3.00 -9.14 5.80
C ASN A 66 -2.17 -9.29 4.52
N GLN A 67 -2.00 -10.53 4.03
CA GLN A 67 -1.21 -10.87 2.82
C GLN A 67 0.29 -10.54 2.94
N MET A 68 0.79 -10.22 4.13
CA MET A 68 2.21 -9.99 4.41
C MET A 68 2.77 -11.08 5.31
N LEU A 69 4.08 -11.34 5.19
CA LEU A 69 4.81 -12.20 6.13
C LEU A 69 5.36 -11.36 7.29
N VAL A 70 4.93 -11.69 8.51
CA VAL A 70 5.31 -11.00 9.74
C VAL A 70 6.07 -11.93 10.69
N PRO A 71 7.02 -11.42 11.50
CA PRO A 71 7.77 -12.22 12.46
C PRO A 71 6.93 -12.63 13.67
N VAL A 72 7.07 -13.88 14.11
CA VAL A 72 6.55 -14.31 15.42
C VAL A 72 7.23 -13.59 16.58
N GLY A 73 6.46 -13.40 17.66
CA GLY A 73 6.96 -12.78 18.89
C GLY A 73 6.77 -11.25 18.95
N PHE A 74 6.09 -10.69 17.96
CA PHE A 74 5.65 -9.29 17.92
C PHE A 74 4.12 -9.23 17.90
N PRO A 75 3.50 -8.15 18.41
CA PRO A 75 2.07 -7.92 18.16
C PRO A 75 1.79 -7.84 16.66
N LEU A 76 0.65 -8.38 16.23
CA LEU A 76 0.28 -8.44 14.82
C LEU A 76 0.17 -7.03 14.23
N GLY A 77 0.83 -6.81 13.09
CA GLY A 77 0.84 -5.53 12.38
C GLY A 77 1.87 -4.51 12.86
N GLU A 78 2.59 -4.76 13.96
CA GLU A 78 3.60 -3.81 14.47
C GLU A 78 4.99 -4.00 13.86
N ALA A 79 5.29 -5.21 13.39
CA ALA A 79 6.57 -5.56 12.81
C ALA A 79 6.39 -6.38 11.54
N GLN A 80 7.34 -6.23 10.62
CA GLN A 80 7.34 -6.94 9.35
C GLN A 80 8.79 -7.26 8.94
N PHE A 81 8.94 -8.30 8.14
CA PHE A 81 10.23 -8.60 7.53
C PHE A 81 10.57 -7.61 6.41
N LEU A 82 11.86 -7.53 6.12
CA LEU A 82 12.34 -7.12 4.81
C LEU A 82 12.45 -8.35 3.89
N ASP A 83 12.54 -8.15 2.58
CA ASP A 83 12.43 -9.21 1.57
C ASP A 83 13.55 -10.26 1.61
N THR A 84 14.77 -9.89 1.99
CA THR A 84 15.94 -10.78 1.95
C THR A 84 16.71 -10.82 3.27
N GLY A 85 17.02 -12.03 3.71
CA GLY A 85 17.82 -12.37 4.88
C GLY A 85 19.19 -12.92 4.48
N VAL A 86 20.05 -13.16 5.46
CA VAL A 86 21.34 -13.83 5.25
C VAL A 86 21.52 -14.97 6.25
N VAL A 87 21.88 -16.15 5.74
CA VAL A 87 22.33 -17.29 6.53
C VAL A 87 23.85 -17.25 6.60
N VAL A 88 24.39 -17.31 7.81
CA VAL A 88 25.84 -17.38 8.06
C VAL A 88 26.18 -18.76 8.60
N SER A 89 27.18 -19.39 7.99
CA SER A 89 27.68 -20.72 8.37
C SER A 89 29.21 -20.76 8.35
N GLY A 90 29.81 -21.65 9.14
CA GLY A 90 31.27 -21.80 9.24
C GLY A 90 31.97 -20.75 10.12
N MET A 91 31.23 -19.91 10.85
CA MET A 91 31.79 -18.95 11.78
C MET A 91 32.18 -19.64 13.09
N ASP A 92 33.47 -20.00 13.21
CA ASP A 92 34.00 -20.73 14.36
C ASP A 92 34.46 -19.83 15.52
N SER A 93 34.90 -18.60 15.22
CA SER A 93 35.31 -17.61 16.23
C SER A 93 35.32 -16.19 15.67
N GLY A 94 35.29 -15.18 16.54
CA GLY A 94 35.43 -13.75 16.20
C GLY A 94 34.10 -13.01 16.06
N THR A 95 34.13 -11.85 15.40
CA THR A 95 32.97 -10.99 15.16
C THR A 95 32.88 -10.59 13.69
N ALA A 96 31.67 -10.58 13.14
CA ALA A 96 31.35 -9.99 11.85
C ALA A 96 30.23 -8.95 12.00
N THR A 97 29.92 -8.22 10.95
CA THR A 97 28.80 -7.29 10.90
C THR A 97 27.86 -7.69 9.78
N ALA A 98 26.59 -7.91 10.10
CA ALA A 98 25.53 -8.11 9.12
C ALA A 98 24.81 -6.78 8.86
N CYS A 99 24.70 -6.39 7.59
CA CYS A 99 24.14 -5.12 7.16
C CYS A 99 23.00 -5.33 6.15
N PHE A 100 21.93 -4.56 6.32
CA PHE A 100 20.70 -4.62 5.53
C PHE A 100 20.32 -3.23 5.07
N TYR A 101 19.97 -3.10 3.79
CA TYR A 101 19.42 -1.87 3.24
C TYR A 101 17.92 -1.83 3.42
N PHE A 102 17.35 -0.69 3.80
CA PHE A 102 15.90 -0.50 3.86
C PHE A 102 15.54 0.95 3.54
N THR A 103 14.29 1.22 3.16
CA THR A 103 13.79 2.56 2.88
C THR A 103 12.86 3.07 3.99
N GLY A 104 12.59 4.37 4.01
CA GLY A 104 11.57 4.98 4.87
C GLY A 104 12.06 5.41 6.25
N ALA A 105 13.36 5.43 6.50
CA ALA A 105 13.92 5.89 7.79
C ALA A 105 13.57 7.36 8.06
N GLU A 106 13.63 8.18 7.02
CA GLU A 106 13.17 9.57 6.98
C GLU A 106 11.66 9.72 7.20
N SER A 107 10.90 8.66 6.95
CA SER A 107 9.44 8.59 7.11
C SER A 107 9.03 7.85 8.39
N GLY A 108 9.91 7.79 9.39
CA GLY A 108 9.61 7.22 10.71
C GLY A 108 9.74 5.70 10.83
N TRP A 109 10.14 5.01 9.77
CA TRP A 109 10.45 3.58 9.85
C TRP A 109 11.83 3.36 10.49
N GLY A 110 11.96 2.25 11.20
CA GLY A 110 13.25 1.77 11.66
C GLY A 110 13.20 0.27 11.81
N GLY A 111 14.11 -0.26 12.62
CA GLY A 111 14.14 -1.69 12.85
C GLY A 111 15.39 -2.14 13.56
N LYS A 112 15.52 -3.46 13.68
CA LYS A 112 16.71 -4.12 14.20
C LYS A 112 17.00 -5.38 13.41
N VAL A 113 18.28 -5.72 13.33
CA VAL A 113 18.70 -7.05 12.87
C VAL A 113 18.26 -8.07 13.91
N GLY A 114 17.48 -9.05 13.50
CA GLY A 114 17.05 -10.19 14.30
C GLY A 114 17.84 -11.44 13.95
N VAL A 115 18.14 -12.27 14.94
CA VAL A 115 18.66 -13.62 14.76
C VAL A 115 17.66 -14.66 15.25
N TRP A 116 17.45 -15.72 14.48
CA TRP A 116 16.57 -16.81 14.89
C TRP A 116 17.26 -17.70 15.92
N ASN A 117 16.64 -17.90 17.09
CA ASN A 117 17.20 -18.75 18.15
C ASN A 117 16.62 -20.17 18.19
N GLY A 118 15.81 -20.56 17.20
CA GLY A 118 15.06 -21.82 17.18
C GLY A 118 13.58 -21.69 17.58
N THR A 119 13.20 -20.61 18.28
CA THR A 119 11.83 -20.40 18.78
C THR A 119 11.29 -18.99 18.54
N LYS A 120 12.15 -17.97 18.59
CA LYS A 120 11.80 -16.57 18.37
C LYS A 120 12.96 -15.80 17.77
N TRP A 121 12.62 -14.64 17.24
CA TRP A 121 13.60 -13.64 16.82
C TRP A 121 14.18 -12.91 18.03
N VAL A 122 15.50 -12.87 18.11
CA VAL A 122 16.25 -12.10 19.11
C VAL A 122 16.82 -10.87 18.42
N LEU A 123 16.38 -9.68 18.86
CA LEU A 123 16.84 -8.42 18.29
C LEU A 123 18.24 -8.07 18.79
N LEU A 124 19.15 -7.83 17.84
CA LEU A 124 20.52 -7.41 18.10
C LEU A 124 20.59 -5.88 18.24
N ALA A 125 21.65 -5.39 18.89
CA ALA A 125 21.97 -3.97 18.86
C ALA A 125 22.30 -3.56 17.43
N THR A 126 21.50 -2.67 16.84
CA THR A 126 21.60 -2.27 15.44
C THR A 126 21.85 -0.78 15.35
N THR A 127 22.81 -0.39 14.52
CA THR A 127 23.06 0.99 14.13
C THR A 127 22.41 1.24 12.77
N ILE A 128 21.61 2.29 12.65
CA ILE A 128 21.01 2.73 11.40
C ILE A 128 21.74 3.99 10.93
N LYS A 129 22.15 4.01 9.67
CA LYS A 129 22.76 5.16 9.00
C LYS A 129 21.98 5.48 7.74
N ASN A 130 21.49 6.72 7.63
CA ASN A 130 20.93 7.23 6.38
C ASN A 130 22.08 7.43 5.38
N LEU A 131 21.91 6.97 4.14
CA LEU A 131 22.92 7.13 3.10
C LEU A 131 22.66 8.46 2.38
N GLU A 132 23.70 9.29 2.26
CA GLU A 132 23.60 10.55 1.54
C GLU A 132 23.19 10.29 0.09
N GLU A 133 22.29 11.14 -0.43
CA GLU A 133 21.79 11.07 -1.82
C GLU A 133 21.09 9.74 -2.19
N SER A 134 20.61 8.98 -1.18
CA SER A 134 19.86 7.74 -1.40
C SER A 134 18.60 7.68 -0.52
N PRO A 135 17.47 7.14 -1.02
CA PRO A 135 16.32 6.82 -0.18
C PRO A 135 16.57 5.62 0.74
N ASN A 136 17.71 4.93 0.57
CA ASN A 136 18.09 3.80 1.38
C ASN A 136 18.83 4.24 2.66
N SER A 137 18.53 3.53 3.73
CA SER A 137 19.27 3.52 4.98
C SER A 137 19.90 2.16 5.18
N LEU A 138 21.03 2.15 5.89
CA LEU A 138 21.80 0.95 6.18
C LEU A 138 21.69 0.60 7.67
N ALA A 139 21.11 -0.57 7.97
CA ALA A 139 21.00 -1.11 9.31
C ALA A 139 22.04 -2.23 9.50
N CYS A 140 22.99 -2.02 10.42
CA CYS A 140 24.07 -2.97 10.68
C CYS A 140 24.07 -3.43 12.14
N ALA A 141 24.36 -4.71 12.38
CA ALA A 141 24.54 -5.28 13.70
C ALA A 141 25.76 -6.20 13.78
N PRO A 142 26.50 -6.18 14.90
CA PRO A 142 27.55 -7.16 15.14
C PRO A 142 26.95 -8.55 15.37
N ILE A 143 27.59 -9.56 14.79
CA ILE A 143 27.22 -10.98 14.92
C ILE A 143 28.44 -11.78 15.38
N THR A 144 28.20 -12.84 16.15
CA THR A 144 29.26 -13.64 16.80
C THR A 144 29.14 -15.13 16.50
N GLY A 145 28.31 -15.53 15.55
CA GLY A 145 28.17 -16.94 15.22
C GLY A 145 27.28 -17.22 14.02
N ASN A 146 27.11 -18.51 13.78
CA ASN A 146 26.22 -19.02 12.74
C ASN A 146 24.76 -18.69 13.04
N GLY A 147 23.95 -18.53 12.00
CA GLY A 147 22.52 -18.31 12.16
C GLY A 147 21.86 -17.68 10.95
N THR A 148 20.53 -17.55 11.04
CA THR A 148 19.72 -16.78 10.10
C THR A 148 19.52 -15.38 10.65
N TYR A 149 19.97 -14.38 9.89
CA TYR A 149 19.87 -12.97 10.23
C TYR A 149 18.95 -12.26 9.25
N VAL A 150 18.05 -11.45 9.77
CA VAL A 150 17.07 -10.69 8.97
C VAL A 150 16.91 -9.29 9.55
N PHE A 151 16.49 -8.32 8.75
CA PHE A 151 16.05 -7.03 9.27
C PHE A 151 14.55 -7.07 9.57
N ILE A 152 14.21 -6.81 10.83
CA ILE A 152 12.83 -6.68 11.29
C ILE A 152 12.52 -5.19 11.40
N ARG A 153 11.65 -4.71 10.51
CA ARG A 153 11.27 -3.30 10.42
C ARG A 153 9.96 -3.04 11.17
N TYR A 154 9.87 -1.88 11.79
CA TYR A 154 8.72 -1.38 12.54
C TYR A 154 8.72 0.15 12.55
N VAL A 155 7.61 0.77 12.95
CA VAL A 155 7.55 2.23 13.12
C VAL A 155 8.41 2.62 14.32
N ALA A 156 9.48 3.36 14.08
CA ALA A 156 10.43 3.79 15.10
C ALA A 156 10.15 5.21 15.61
N ASP A 157 9.60 6.08 14.75
CA ASP A 157 9.20 7.43 15.11
C ASP A 157 7.85 7.78 14.46
N THR A 158 6.80 7.75 15.26
CA THR A 158 5.44 8.07 14.81
C THR A 158 5.26 9.54 14.43
N SER A 159 6.15 10.44 14.86
CA SER A 159 6.06 11.87 14.51
C SER A 159 6.47 12.14 13.06
N LEU A 160 7.33 11.28 12.50
CA LEU A 160 7.80 11.34 11.12
C LEU A 160 6.90 10.58 10.14
N LEU A 161 5.96 9.78 10.65
CA LEU A 161 4.90 9.25 9.80
C LEU A 161 4.14 10.43 9.16
N PRO A 162 3.62 10.26 7.94
CA PRO A 162 2.77 11.26 7.32
C PRO A 162 1.71 11.72 8.33
N GLN A 163 1.83 12.98 8.76
CA GLN A 163 0.87 13.55 9.70
C GLN A 163 -0.45 13.65 8.95
N CYS A 164 -1.46 12.94 9.44
CA CYS A 164 -2.77 12.89 8.82
C CYS A 164 -3.53 14.22 9.02
N ASN A 165 -3.04 15.31 8.44
CA ASN A 165 -3.59 16.66 8.61
C ASN A 165 -4.08 17.18 7.27
N PHE A 166 -5.29 16.74 6.91
CA PHE A 166 -5.61 16.56 5.51
C PHE A 166 -6.54 17.59 4.90
N GLY A 167 -7.33 18.30 5.70
CA GLY A 167 -8.44 19.07 5.15
C GLY A 167 -9.35 18.25 4.21
N TRP A 168 -9.33 16.91 4.31
CA TRP A 168 -10.13 16.06 3.45
C TRP A 168 -11.61 16.27 3.76
N SER A 169 -12.40 16.24 2.70
CA SER A 169 -13.85 16.35 2.78
C SER A 169 -14.50 15.44 1.77
N LEU A 170 -15.73 15.03 2.06
CA LEU A 170 -16.57 14.32 1.12
C LEU A 170 -17.48 15.31 0.40
N SER A 171 -17.77 14.98 -0.84
CA SER A 171 -18.77 15.64 -1.67
C SER A 171 -19.49 14.59 -2.51
N THR A 172 -20.54 15.01 -3.21
CA THR A 172 -21.31 14.14 -4.11
C THR A 172 -21.40 14.78 -5.47
N ASP A 173 -21.34 13.98 -6.52
CA ASP A 173 -21.65 14.41 -7.88
C ASP A 173 -22.57 13.38 -8.55
N SER A 174 -23.05 13.69 -9.74
CA SER A 174 -24.00 12.88 -10.50
C SER A 174 -23.49 12.64 -11.92
N TYR A 175 -23.61 11.40 -12.38
CA TYR A 175 -23.38 11.02 -13.78
C TYR A 175 -24.52 10.14 -14.28
N GLU A 176 -24.44 9.65 -15.53
CA GLU A 176 -25.49 8.80 -16.13
C GLU A 176 -25.85 7.56 -15.28
N GLY A 177 -24.96 7.10 -14.38
CA GLY A 177 -25.18 5.95 -13.49
C GLY A 177 -25.73 6.26 -12.10
N GLY A 178 -25.98 7.53 -11.78
CA GLY A 178 -26.54 7.96 -10.48
C GLY A 178 -25.66 8.96 -9.72
N THR A 179 -26.03 9.21 -8.47
CA THR A 179 -25.24 10.05 -7.54
C THR A 179 -24.17 9.19 -6.91
N TYR A 180 -22.93 9.69 -6.83
CA TYR A 180 -21.79 8.98 -6.25
C TYR A 180 -21.02 9.88 -5.28
N PHE A 181 -20.19 9.26 -4.43
CA PHE A 181 -19.29 9.97 -3.53
C PHE A 181 -17.95 10.26 -4.19
N TYR A 182 -17.39 11.42 -3.91
CA TYR A 182 -15.98 11.69 -4.16
C TYR A 182 -15.34 12.33 -2.92
N ALA A 183 -14.03 12.14 -2.79
CA ALA A 183 -13.27 12.70 -1.68
C ALA A 183 -12.29 13.76 -2.20
N HIS A 184 -12.32 14.93 -1.59
CA HIS A 184 -11.31 15.95 -1.76
C HIS A 184 -10.06 15.56 -0.98
N LEU A 185 -9.01 15.16 -1.69
CA LEU A 185 -7.77 14.63 -1.14
C LEU A 185 -6.60 15.58 -1.38
N HIS A 186 -6.88 16.89 -1.28
CA HIS A 186 -5.90 17.95 -1.42
C HIS A 186 -4.67 17.63 -0.55
N ASN A 187 -3.48 17.80 -1.14
CA ASN A 187 -2.15 17.43 -0.60
C ASN A 187 -1.71 15.97 -0.84
N LEU A 188 -2.51 15.13 -1.49
CA LEU A 188 -2.01 13.87 -2.05
C LEU A 188 -1.59 14.03 -3.51
N PRO A 189 -0.49 13.39 -3.96
CA PRO A 189 -0.14 13.33 -5.37
C PRO A 189 -1.20 12.57 -6.19
N ASP A 190 -1.45 13.02 -7.42
CA ASP A 190 -2.25 12.26 -8.38
C ASP A 190 -1.65 10.86 -8.61
N GLY A 191 -2.50 9.85 -8.80
CA GLY A 191 -2.14 8.43 -8.86
C GLY A 191 -2.02 7.75 -7.48
N THR A 192 -2.17 8.49 -6.38
CA THR A 192 -2.22 7.86 -5.04
C THR A 192 -3.50 7.03 -4.92
N LEU A 193 -3.38 5.75 -4.53
CA LEU A 193 -4.56 4.91 -4.28
C LEU A 193 -5.32 5.42 -3.05
N ALA A 194 -6.61 5.67 -3.22
CA ALA A 194 -7.56 6.01 -2.19
C ALA A 194 -8.65 4.94 -2.09
N THR A 195 -9.02 4.56 -0.88
CA THR A 195 -10.05 3.58 -0.57
C THR A 195 -11.18 4.27 0.20
N LEU A 196 -12.41 4.11 -0.27
CA LEU A 196 -13.63 4.56 0.39
C LEU A 196 -14.36 3.37 0.99
N THR A 197 -14.76 3.44 2.25
CA THR A 197 -15.51 2.38 2.94
C THR A 197 -16.74 2.98 3.62
N PHE A 198 -17.91 2.42 3.33
CA PHE A 198 -19.14 2.77 4.04
C PHE A 198 -19.08 2.29 5.49
N LEU A 199 -19.40 3.19 6.44
CA LEU A 199 -19.48 2.84 7.86
C LEU A 199 -20.92 2.83 8.35
N ASN A 200 -21.67 3.91 8.13
CA ASN A 200 -23.08 4.01 8.50
C ASN A 200 -23.82 5.14 7.77
N ALA A 201 -25.15 5.12 7.88
CA ALA A 201 -26.04 6.21 7.49
C ALA A 201 -27.11 6.43 8.57
N VAL A 202 -27.48 7.68 8.83
CA VAL A 202 -28.45 8.06 9.87
C VAL A 202 -29.44 9.13 9.34
N PRO A 203 -30.75 8.83 9.25
CA PRO A 203 -31.37 7.52 9.48
C PRO A 203 -31.08 6.56 8.32
N LEU A 204 -30.75 5.30 8.64
CA LEU A 204 -30.44 4.27 7.64
C LEU A 204 -31.62 4.00 6.68
N SER A 205 -32.86 4.19 7.14
CA SER A 205 -34.05 4.02 6.31
C SER A 205 -34.12 4.95 5.11
N ASN A 206 -33.34 6.03 5.10
CA ASN A 206 -33.34 7.02 4.03
C ASN A 206 -32.19 6.82 3.03
N TYR A 207 -31.39 5.75 3.17
CA TYR A 207 -30.18 5.54 2.35
C TYR A 207 -30.22 4.17 1.66
N TYR A 208 -29.94 4.18 0.36
CA TYR A 208 -29.93 2.99 -0.50
C TYR A 208 -28.71 3.02 -1.43
N GLY A 209 -28.09 1.88 -1.70
CA GLY A 209 -26.92 1.79 -2.60
C GLY A 209 -25.65 1.39 -1.87
N PHE A 210 -24.55 2.10 -2.12
CA PHE A 210 -23.20 1.76 -1.66
C PHE A 210 -23.12 1.47 -0.16
N ASP A 211 -22.81 0.23 0.21
CA ASP A 211 -22.69 -0.24 1.59
C ASP A 211 -21.38 -1.01 1.85
N GLY A 212 -20.42 -0.89 0.93
CA GLY A 212 -19.19 -1.67 0.92
C GLY A 212 -17.90 -0.84 0.91
N THR A 213 -16.89 -1.37 0.22
CA THR A 213 -15.58 -0.73 0.04
C THR A 213 -15.26 -0.66 -1.44
N THR A 214 -14.77 0.49 -1.91
CA THR A 214 -14.24 0.66 -3.27
C THR A 214 -12.93 1.45 -3.24
N SER A 215 -12.20 1.51 -4.34
CA SER A 215 -10.92 2.22 -4.43
C SER A 215 -10.72 2.85 -5.80
N GLU A 216 -10.10 4.03 -5.79
CA GLU A 216 -9.82 4.86 -6.95
C GLU A 216 -8.49 5.57 -6.78
N GLU A 217 -7.96 6.13 -7.86
CA GLU A 217 -6.75 6.95 -7.80
C GLU A 217 -7.11 8.44 -7.61
N VAL A 218 -6.32 9.14 -6.80
CA VAL A 218 -6.38 10.61 -6.73
C VAL A 218 -6.09 11.19 -8.11
N GLY A 219 -6.87 12.18 -8.54
CA GLY A 219 -6.76 12.80 -9.86
C GLY A 219 -7.41 12.00 -11.00
N ASN A 220 -8.27 11.00 -10.70
CA ASN A 220 -8.90 10.19 -11.73
C ASN A 220 -9.90 10.99 -12.61
N TYR A 221 -10.46 12.07 -12.09
CA TYR A 221 -11.29 13.01 -12.86
C TYR A 221 -10.90 14.48 -12.64
N VAL A 222 -10.87 14.92 -11.37
CA VAL A 222 -10.40 16.25 -10.97
C VAL A 222 -9.08 16.12 -10.21
N PRO A 223 -8.03 16.91 -10.54
CA PRO A 223 -6.77 16.88 -9.81
C PRO A 223 -6.96 17.07 -8.31
N GLY A 224 -6.36 16.18 -7.51
CA GLY A 224 -6.49 16.18 -6.05
C GLY A 224 -7.79 15.62 -5.48
N ASP A 225 -8.73 15.13 -6.30
CA ASP A 225 -9.95 14.44 -5.87
C ASP A 225 -9.89 12.95 -6.24
N ALA A 226 -10.58 12.10 -5.49
CA ALA A 226 -10.82 10.71 -5.90
C ALA A 226 -12.33 10.49 -6.09
N ASP A 227 -12.73 10.27 -7.34
CA ASP A 227 -14.12 10.09 -7.77
C ASP A 227 -14.50 8.60 -7.74
N PHE A 228 -15.26 8.18 -6.74
CA PHE A 228 -15.65 6.77 -6.54
C PHE A 228 -16.93 6.43 -7.31
N TYR A 229 -16.80 6.22 -8.62
CA TYR A 229 -17.94 5.93 -9.50
C TYR A 229 -18.72 4.67 -9.11
N ASP A 230 -18.06 3.69 -8.50
CA ASP A 230 -18.72 2.47 -8.00
C ASP A 230 -19.43 2.69 -6.64
N ALA A 231 -19.25 3.84 -6.00
CA ALA A 231 -19.91 4.21 -4.76
C ALA A 231 -21.22 4.99 -5.02
N THR A 232 -22.09 4.44 -5.88
CA THR A 232 -23.39 5.06 -6.18
C THR A 232 -24.41 4.83 -5.07
N PHE A 233 -25.25 5.83 -4.82
CA PHE A 233 -26.29 5.77 -3.80
C PHE A 233 -27.50 6.64 -4.16
N GLU A 234 -28.60 6.38 -3.48
CA GLU A 234 -29.87 7.12 -3.54
C GLU A 234 -30.35 7.41 -2.12
N THR A 235 -31.18 8.46 -1.99
CA THR A 235 -31.74 8.85 -0.68
C THR A 235 -33.20 9.24 -0.76
N GLU A 236 -33.98 8.81 0.23
CA GLU A 236 -35.37 9.22 0.42
C GLU A 236 -35.48 10.23 1.59
N GLY A 237 -34.84 11.38 1.42
CA GLY A 237 -34.80 12.48 2.39
C GLY A 237 -33.42 12.68 3.03
N PRO A 238 -33.32 13.61 3.99
CA PRO A 238 -32.03 13.96 4.60
C PRO A 238 -31.41 12.76 5.31
N VAL A 239 -30.12 12.53 5.05
CA VAL A 239 -29.35 11.49 5.73
C VAL A 239 -27.90 11.95 5.94
N LEU A 240 -27.37 11.66 7.13
CA LEU A 240 -25.96 11.82 7.46
C LEU A 240 -25.25 10.50 7.17
N VAL A 241 -24.31 10.50 6.24
CA VAL A 241 -23.51 9.33 5.88
C VAL A 241 -22.11 9.47 6.47
N THR A 242 -21.61 8.42 7.11
CA THR A 242 -20.22 8.33 7.59
C THR A 242 -19.47 7.35 6.70
N LEU A 243 -18.38 7.81 6.07
CA LEU A 243 -17.49 7.02 5.24
C LEU A 243 -16.07 7.10 5.79
N ARG A 244 -15.33 6.00 5.69
CA ARG A 244 -13.89 5.95 5.97
C ARG A 244 -13.13 6.10 4.68
N VAL A 245 -12.26 7.10 4.61
CA VAL A 245 -11.30 7.28 3.52
C VAL A 245 -9.92 6.85 3.99
N THR A 246 -9.26 5.99 3.22
CA THR A 246 -7.86 5.60 3.44
C THR A 246 -7.03 5.93 2.21
N ALA A 247 -6.02 6.77 2.34
CA ALA A 247 -5.15 7.18 1.23
C ALA A 247 -3.78 7.61 1.76
N GLY A 248 -2.72 7.37 0.98
CA GLY A 248 -1.36 7.84 1.34
C GLY A 248 -0.84 7.32 2.70
N GLY A 249 -1.28 6.13 3.12
CA GLY A 249 -0.92 5.55 4.43
C GLY A 249 -1.69 6.12 5.63
N CYS A 250 -2.74 6.90 5.39
CA CYS A 250 -3.59 7.48 6.42
C CYS A 250 -5.05 7.11 6.27
N THR A 251 -5.80 7.24 7.36
CA THR A 251 -7.24 6.96 7.42
C THR A 251 -7.98 8.08 8.14
N ALA A 252 -9.13 8.49 7.60
CA ALA A 252 -10.04 9.46 8.21
C ALA A 252 -11.51 9.01 8.07
N ASP A 253 -12.28 9.13 9.14
CA ASP A 253 -13.73 8.96 9.11
C ASP A 253 -14.37 10.33 8.84
N LEU A 254 -15.01 10.47 7.69
CA LEU A 254 -15.60 11.70 7.18
C LEU A 254 -17.12 11.56 7.13
N GLN A 255 -17.81 12.69 7.30
CA GLN A 255 -19.27 12.75 7.31
C GLN A 255 -19.80 13.74 6.27
N ILE A 256 -20.91 13.38 5.65
CA ILE A 256 -21.61 14.23 4.68
C ILE A 256 -23.12 14.14 4.87
N ASN A 257 -23.81 15.29 4.78
CA ASN A 257 -25.26 15.34 4.69
C ASN A 257 -25.68 15.33 3.23
N VAL A 258 -26.53 14.37 2.87
CA VAL A 258 -27.07 14.20 1.51
C VAL A 258 -28.60 14.15 1.56
N GLY A 259 -29.28 14.25 0.43
CA GLY A 259 -30.75 14.24 0.37
C GLY A 259 -31.42 15.52 0.90
N THR A 260 -30.69 16.64 0.89
CA THR A 260 -31.22 17.97 1.22
C THR A 260 -31.55 18.73 -0.06
N GLU A 261 -32.64 18.38 -0.73
CA GLU A 261 -33.14 19.25 -1.80
C GLU A 261 -33.49 20.63 -1.23
N LEU A 262 -32.92 21.68 -1.82
CA LEU A 262 -33.41 23.04 -1.61
C LEU A 262 -34.81 23.11 -2.19
N ILE A 263 -35.82 23.16 -1.32
CA ILE A 263 -37.19 23.47 -1.74
C ILE A 263 -37.15 24.92 -2.26
N GLU A 264 -37.19 25.11 -3.58
CA GLU A 264 -37.54 26.40 -4.16
C GLU A 264 -38.95 26.75 -3.70
N LEU A 265 -39.07 27.72 -2.79
CA LEU A 265 -40.36 28.27 -2.42
C LEU A 265 -40.93 28.97 -3.66
N PRO A 266 -42.20 28.70 -4.04
CA PRO A 266 -42.79 29.39 -5.18
C PRO A 266 -42.77 30.90 -4.92
N GLU A 267 -42.24 31.66 -5.89
CA GLU A 267 -42.31 33.12 -5.88
C GLU A 267 -43.77 33.55 -5.69
N GLY A 268 -44.02 34.32 -4.62
CA GLY A 268 -45.35 34.84 -4.27
C GLY A 268 -45.78 36.04 -5.11
#